data_AF-A0A087S2F8-F1
#
_entry.id   AF-A0A087S2F8-F1
#
_cell.length_a   1.000
_cell.length_b   1.000
_cell.length_c   1.000
_cell.angle_alpha   90.00
_cell.angle_beta   90.00
_cell.angle_gamma   90.00
#
_symmetry.space_group_name_H-M   'P 1'
#
loop_
_entity.id
_entity.type
_entity.pdbx_description
1 polymer ?
#
loop_
_entity_poly.entity_id
_entity_poly.type
_entity_poly.pdbx_seq_one_letter_code
_entity_poly.pdbx_strand_id
1 'polypeptide(L)'
;MPLFDTIREFCFNLGENVVEDVRMHRVVFCKSMTFRWFTDVEPHKEGVIIKLQKSRKEPVEIIQIDKNQKISEFGDLIKKAYEQIH
;
A
#
# COMPACT_ATOMS: atom_id res chain seq x y z
N MET A 1 -15.63 1.42 -8.61
CA MET A 1 -14.26 1.03 -8.96
C MET A 1 -13.87 -0.15 -8.07
N PRO A 2 -13.23 -1.21 -8.60
CA PRO A 2 -12.71 -2.31 -7.79
C PRO A 2 -11.86 -1.84 -6.60
N LEU A 3 -11.88 -2.56 -5.49
CA LEU A 3 -11.12 -2.21 -4.27
C LEU A 3 -9.64 -1.96 -4.57
N PHE A 4 -9.05 -2.85 -5.38
CA PHE A 4 -7.66 -2.75 -5.79
C PHE A 4 -7.34 -1.46 -6.55
N ASP A 5 -8.17 -1.07 -7.52
CA ASP A 5 -7.99 0.16 -8.29
C ASP A 5 -8.09 1.40 -7.40
N THR A 6 -8.96 1.36 -6.38
CA THR A 6 -9.10 2.44 -5.40
C THR A 6 -7.86 2.56 -4.50
N ILE A 7 -7.23 1.44 -4.14
CA ILE A 7 -5.97 1.42 -3.40
C ILE A 7 -4.83 1.98 -4.25
N ARG A 8 -4.78 1.59 -5.53
CA ARG A 8 -3.78 2.07 -6.49
C ARG A 8 -3.88 3.58 -6.70
N GLU A 9 -5.08 4.10 -6.93
CA GLU A 9 -5.32 5.54 -7.02
C GLU A 9 -4.92 6.27 -5.73
N PHE A 10 -5.31 5.73 -4.57
CA PHE A 10 -4.93 6.30 -3.28
C PHE A 10 -3.41 6.41 -3.14
N CYS A 11 -2.66 5.35 -3.48
CA CYS A 11 -1.20 5.34 -3.36
C CYS A 11 -0.53 6.35 -4.29
N PHE A 12 -0.96 6.44 -5.56
CA PHE A 12 -0.43 7.43 -6.50
C PHE A 12 -0.71 8.88 -6.06
N ASN A 13 -1.83 9.12 -5.36
CA ASN A 13 -2.17 10.43 -4.83
C ASN A 13 -1.36 10.85 -3.58
N LEU A 14 -0.50 9.98 -3.03
CA LEU A 14 0.36 10.33 -1.88
C LEU A 14 1.56 11.21 -2.26
N GLY A 15 2.00 11.16 -3.53
CA GLY A 15 3.06 12.03 -4.03
C GLY A 15 3.59 11.64 -5.41
N GLU A 16 4.22 12.60 -6.07
CA GLU A 16 4.74 12.45 -7.45
C GLU A 16 5.90 11.44 -7.55
N ASN A 17 6.53 11.09 -6.43
CA ASN A 17 7.63 10.13 -6.39
C ASN A 17 7.18 8.68 -6.12
N VAL A 18 5.88 8.40 -6.14
CA VAL A 18 5.35 7.05 -5.97
C VAL A 18 5.55 6.25 -7.26
N VAL A 19 6.14 5.07 -7.12
CA VAL A 19 6.35 4.10 -8.21
C VAL A 19 5.63 2.82 -7.85
N GLU A 20 5.01 2.23 -8.85
CA GLU A 20 4.38 0.92 -8.75
C GLU A 20 5.28 -0.17 -9.33
N ASP A 21 5.51 -1.21 -8.54
CA ASP A 21 6.21 -2.43 -8.92
C ASP A 21 5.20 -3.60 -8.97
N VAL A 22 4.76 -3.92 -10.20
CA VAL A 22 3.77 -4.97 -10.47
C VAL A 22 4.45 -6.33 -10.50
N ARG A 23 3.95 -7.26 -9.69
CA ARG A 23 4.43 -8.65 -9.60
C ARG A 23 3.29 -9.61 -9.92
N MET A 24 3.64 -10.87 -10.21
CA MET A 24 2.70 -11.90 -10.71
C MET A 24 1.43 -12.11 -9.85
N HIS A 25 1.46 -11.76 -8.55
CA HIS A 25 0.33 -11.94 -7.63
C HIS A 25 0.12 -10.75 -6.69
N ARG A 26 0.83 -9.64 -6.87
CA ARG A 26 0.76 -8.50 -5.94
C ARG A 26 1.32 -7.24 -6.57
N VAL A 27 1.04 -6.11 -5.95
CA VAL A 27 1.57 -4.83 -6.37
C VAL A 27 2.22 -4.14 -5.18
N VAL A 28 3.44 -3.67 -5.39
CA VAL A 28 4.23 -2.99 -4.37
C VAL A 28 4.37 -1.53 -4.76
N PHE A 29 4.05 -0.61 -3.84
CA PHE A 29 4.27 0.81 -4.01
C PHE A 29 5.52 1.25 -3.26
N CYS A 30 6.35 2.01 -3.97
CA CYS A 30 7.69 2.44 -3.55
C CYS A 30 7.88 3.95 -3.75
N LYS A 31 8.89 4.52 -3.09
CA LYS A 31 9.44 5.83 -3.45
C LYS A 31 10.55 5.68 -4.49
N SER A 32 10.46 6.45 -5.59
CA SER A 32 11.26 6.33 -6.82
C SER A 32 12.78 6.35 -6.63
N MET A 33 13.31 7.22 -5.77
CA MET A 33 14.77 7.39 -5.66
C MET A 33 15.49 6.20 -5.01
N THR A 34 14.82 5.48 -4.11
CA THR A 34 15.45 4.44 -3.28
C THR A 34 14.73 3.09 -3.38
N PHE A 35 13.68 3.02 -4.19
CA PHE A 35 12.74 1.89 -4.30
C PHE A 35 12.33 1.33 -2.92
N ARG A 36 12.18 2.23 -1.94
CA ARG A 36 11.74 1.86 -0.60
C ARG A 36 10.25 1.67 -0.65
N TRP A 37 9.83 0.42 -0.49
CA TRP A 37 8.43 0.09 -0.48
C TRP A 37 7.79 0.53 0.82
N PHE A 38 6.56 1.01 0.73
CA PHE A 38 5.75 1.42 1.88
C PHE A 38 4.44 0.67 1.96
N THR A 39 4.00 0.07 0.85
CA THR A 39 2.75 -0.66 0.73
C THR A 39 2.93 -1.84 -0.23
N ASP A 40 2.62 -3.05 0.21
CA ASP A 40 2.57 -4.26 -0.61
C ASP A 40 1.14 -4.84 -0.53
N VAL A 41 0.47 -4.95 -1.67
CA VAL A 41 -0.95 -5.28 -1.81
C VAL A 41 -1.11 -6.62 -2.49
N GLU A 42 -1.66 -7.59 -1.75
CA GLU A 42 -1.89 -8.96 -2.19
C GLU A 42 -3.41 -9.25 -2.28
N PRO A 43 -3.89 -9.93 -3.32
CA PRO A 43 -5.28 -10.34 -3.40
C PRO A 43 -5.58 -11.38 -2.30
N HIS A 44 -6.77 -11.28 -1.74
CA HIS A 44 -7.28 -12.22 -0.74
C HIS A 44 -8.71 -12.64 -1.12
N LYS A 45 -9.16 -13.82 -0.66
CA LYS A 45 -10.46 -14.40 -1.07
C LYS A 45 -11.65 -13.44 -0.91
N GLU A 46 -11.65 -12.64 0.17
CA GLU A 46 -12.72 -11.70 0.48
C GLU A 46 -12.30 -10.22 0.39
N GLY A 47 -11.17 -9.91 -0.27
CA GLY A 47 -10.67 -8.54 -0.34
C GLY A 47 -9.18 -8.48 -0.70
N VAL A 48 -8.41 -7.73 0.08
CA VAL A 48 -6.95 -7.62 -0.06
C VAL A 48 -6.25 -7.70 1.28
N ILE A 49 -5.01 -8.16 1.25
CA ILE A 49 -4.05 -7.97 2.34
C ILE A 49 -3.14 -6.80 1.95
N ILE A 50 -2.99 -5.84 2.85
CA ILE A 50 -2.03 -4.75 2.72
C ILE A 50 -0.97 -4.91 3.80
N LYS A 51 0.29 -4.91 3.37
CA LYS A 51 1.48 -4.89 4.22
C LYS A 51 2.09 -3.51 4.19
N LEU A 52 2.34 -2.92 5.35
CA LEU A 52 2.86 -1.57 5.51
C LEU A 52 4.25 -1.60 6.11
N GLN A 53 5.22 -0.99 5.41
CA GLN A 53 6.57 -0.79 5.93
C GLN A 53 6.77 0.68 6.28
N LYS A 54 6.80 0.97 7.59
CA LYS A 54 7.07 2.31 8.13
C LYS A 54 8.56 2.58 8.33
N SER A 55 9.32 1.52 8.63
CA SER A 55 10.75 1.55 8.90
C SER A 55 11.39 0.20 8.57
N ARG A 56 12.71 0.19 8.31
CA ARG A 56 13.49 -1.06 8.16
C ARG A 56 13.77 -1.79 9.47
N LYS A 57 13.55 -1.12 10.60
CA LYS A 57 13.81 -1.66 11.95
C LYS A 57 12.55 -2.12 12.66
N GLU A 58 11.38 -1.77 12.11
CA GLU A 58 10.09 -2.11 12.70
C GLU A 58 9.47 -3.28 11.93
N PRO A 59 8.68 -4.13 12.61
CA PRO A 59 7.89 -5.15 11.93
C PRO A 59 6.95 -4.54 10.89
N VAL A 60 6.70 -5.30 9.83
CA VAL A 60 5.68 -4.96 8.85
C VAL A 60 4.31 -5.06 9.50
N GLU A 61 3.51 -4.01 9.39
CA GLU A 61 2.12 -4.04 9.83
C GLU A 61 1.25 -4.65 8.72
N ILE A 62 0.36 -5.57 9.09
CA ILE A 62 -0.49 -6.29 8.15
C ILE A 62 -1.94 -5.94 8.48
N ILE A 63 -2.65 -5.44 7.48
CA ILE A 63 -4.09 -5.18 7.55
C ILE A 63 -4.80 -5.97 6.46
N GLN A 64 -5.99 -6.47 6.76
CA GLN A 64 -6.89 -7.03 5.77
C GLN A 64 -8.01 -6.01 5.53
N ILE A 65 -8.30 -5.74 4.26
CA ILE A 65 -9.42 -4.90 3.86
C ILE A 65 -10.40 -5.79 3.12
N ASP A 66 -11.58 -5.98 3.69
CA ASP A 66 -12.63 -6.75 3.05
C ASP A 66 -13.26 -5.96 1.89
N LYS A 67 -13.84 -6.66 0.92
CA LYS A 67 -14.45 -6.09 -0.30
C LYS A 67 -15.55 -5.05 -0.04
N ASN A 68 -16.10 -5.02 1.18
CA ASN A 68 -17.16 -4.10 1.60
C ASN A 68 -16.61 -2.85 2.34
N GLN A 69 -15.33 -2.84 2.68
CA GLN A 69 -14.66 -1.72 3.35
C GLN A 69 -14.04 -0.77 2.34
N LYS A 70 -13.83 0.48 2.76
CA LYS A 70 -13.23 1.52 1.92
C LYS A 70 -11.79 1.79 2.34
N ILE A 71 -10.93 2.06 1.37
CA ILE A 71 -9.53 2.42 1.64
C ILE A 71 -9.38 3.66 2.53
N SER A 72 -10.37 4.56 2.51
CA SER A 72 -10.41 5.75 3.36
C SER A 72 -10.40 5.43 4.86
N GLU A 73 -10.88 4.25 5.27
CA GLU A 73 -10.84 3.79 6.68
C GLU A 73 -9.40 3.52 7.14
N PHE A 74 -8.47 3.30 6.21
CA PHE A 74 -7.08 2.93 6.47
C PHE A 74 -6.08 3.96 5.93
N GLY A 75 -6.57 5.06 5.35
CA GLY A 75 -5.74 6.02 4.61
C GLY A 75 -4.61 6.62 5.45
N ASP A 76 -4.87 6.93 6.73
CA ASP A 76 -3.86 7.47 7.64
C ASP A 76 -2.71 6.50 7.90
N LEU A 77 -2.98 5.18 7.97
CA LEU A 77 -1.95 4.17 8.17
C LEU A 77 -1.01 4.07 6.96
N ILE A 78 -1.60 4.07 5.76
CA ILE A 78 -0.87 3.99 4.49
C ILE A 78 -0.06 5.28 4.28
N LYS A 79 -0.68 6.44 4.52
CA LYS A 79 -0.02 7.74 4.45
C LYS A 79 1.16 7.81 5.41
N LYS A 80 1.00 7.35 6.65
CA LYS A 80 2.08 7.29 7.64
C LYS A 80 3.23 6.40 7.18
N ALA A 81 2.94 5.22 6.60
CA ALA A 81 3.98 4.35 6.04
C ALA A 81 4.75 5.06 4.93
N TYR A 82 4.05 5.68 3.98
CA TYR A 82 4.65 6.50 2.94
C TYR A 82 5.52 7.63 3.52
N GLU A 83 5.03 8.40 4.48
CA GLU A 83 5.79 9.53 5.05
C GLU A 83 7.05 9.08 5.78
N GLN A 84 6.98 7.99 6.55
CA GLN A 84 8.06 7.54 7.44
C GLN A 84 9.17 6.74 6.75
N ILE A 85 8.88 6.09 5.62
CA ILE A 85 9.89 5.29 4.92
C ILE A 85 10.87 6.18 4.14
N HIS A 86 12.16 5.95 4.35
CA HIS A 86 13.28 6.65 3.71
C HIS A 86 14.37 5.65 3.28
#